data_AF-A0A3E0ESY1-F1
#
_entry.id   AF-A0A3E0ESY1-F1
#
_cell.length_a   1.000
_cell.length_b   1.000
_cell.length_c   1.000
_cell.angle_alpha   90.00
_cell.angle_beta   90.00
_cell.angle_gamma   90.00
#
_symmetry.space_group_name_H-M   'P 1'
#
loop_
_entity.id
_entity.type
_entity.pdbx_description
1 polymer ?
#
loop_
_entity_poly.entity_id
_entity_poly.type
_entity_poly.pdbx_seq_one_letter_code
_entity_poly.pdbx_strand_id
1 'polypeptide(L)'
;MIKRIIDILTFPFYFIYLLISFPFKIVKIIIDDKIEKRSNNDSKLSVKSNDKELIEIGTIIFPELKTDFETFFNTFLKDKKRFITENKELLEDYDNFKLGKLNPIEVIYIFGDSKEKLLMTDWHGEENEREIENFLENKLQIKTDLKNVNEIRKGVDKEKQRDGKFIIDLLKTIDKDLELLNKKLIFLDLDWDAYVYTVIDQVSYKTITDKFGTHFHGTEKLRK
;
A
#
# COMPACT_ATOMS: atom_id res chain seq x y z
N MET A 1 45.48 -9.60 3.72
CA MET A 1 45.13 -9.51 2.28
C MET A 1 43.70 -9.95 1.96
N ILE A 2 43.11 -10.92 2.67
CA ILE A 2 41.76 -11.45 2.38
C ILE A 2 40.62 -10.45 2.71
N LYS A 3 40.79 -9.57 3.71
CA LYS A 3 39.77 -8.55 4.07
C LYS A 3 39.45 -7.54 2.98
N ARG A 4 40.41 -7.17 2.13
CA ARG A 4 40.21 -6.16 1.05
C ARG A 4 39.44 -6.69 -0.16
N ILE A 5 39.33 -8.01 -0.33
CA ILE A 5 38.60 -8.61 -1.46
C ILE A 5 37.10 -8.67 -1.17
N ILE A 6 36.71 -8.82 0.10
CA ILE A 6 35.30 -8.88 0.51
C ILE A 6 34.64 -7.51 0.34
N ASP A 7 35.33 -6.41 0.69
CA ASP A 7 34.79 -5.05 0.54
C ASP A 7 34.55 -4.65 -0.93
N ILE A 8 35.32 -5.20 -1.88
CA ILE A 8 35.16 -4.91 -3.32
C ILE A 8 33.97 -5.69 -3.92
N LEU A 9 33.61 -6.85 -3.33
CA LEU A 9 32.49 -7.68 -3.77
C LEU A 9 31.15 -7.23 -3.18
N THR A 10 31.13 -6.63 -1.98
CA THR A 10 29.90 -6.12 -1.34
C THR A 10 29.52 -4.70 -1.77
N PHE A 11 30.48 -3.90 -2.24
CA PHE A 11 30.23 -2.53 -2.70
C PHE A 11 29.25 -2.42 -3.89
N PRO A 12 29.32 -3.25 -4.95
CA PRO A 12 28.35 -3.16 -6.04
C PRO A 12 26.95 -3.57 -5.61
N PHE A 13 26.79 -4.46 -4.63
CA PHE A 13 25.48 -4.84 -4.09
C PHE A 13 24.85 -3.70 -3.28
N TYR A 14 25.64 -2.98 -2.47
CA TYR A 14 25.14 -1.81 -1.75
C TYR A 14 24.79 -0.65 -2.70
N PHE A 15 25.56 -0.48 -3.78
CA PHE A 15 25.32 0.56 -4.78
C PHE A 15 24.09 0.26 -5.65
N ILE A 16 23.86 -1.00 -6.01
CA ILE A 16 22.64 -1.45 -6.70
C ILE A 16 21.43 -1.32 -5.76
N TYR A 17 21.55 -1.69 -4.48
CA TYR A 17 20.49 -1.49 -3.50
C TYR A 17 20.14 -0.01 -3.33
N LEU A 18 21.15 0.87 -3.25
CA LEU A 18 20.97 2.33 -3.23
C LEU A 18 20.31 2.85 -4.51
N LEU A 19 20.63 2.32 -5.70
CA LEU A 19 20.00 2.74 -6.96
C LEU A 19 18.57 2.23 -7.15
N ILE A 20 18.24 1.04 -6.62
CA ILE A 20 16.87 0.49 -6.64
C ILE A 20 15.98 1.19 -5.59
N SER A 21 16.55 1.60 -4.45
CA SER A 21 15.82 2.32 -3.38
C SER A 21 15.81 3.84 -3.52
N PHE A 22 16.67 4.41 -4.39
CA PHE A 22 16.73 5.86 -4.63
C PHE A 22 15.46 6.47 -5.22
N PRO A 23 14.75 5.86 -6.20
CA PRO A 23 13.51 6.45 -6.69
C PRO A 23 12.49 6.56 -5.55
N PHE A 24 12.31 5.50 -4.74
CA PHE A 24 11.37 5.46 -3.61
C PHE A 24 11.61 6.56 -2.57
N LYS A 25 12.87 6.91 -2.29
CA LYS A 25 13.19 7.98 -1.34
C LYS A 25 12.79 9.37 -1.85
N ILE A 26 12.84 9.61 -3.16
CA ILE A 26 12.45 10.90 -3.75
C ILE A 26 10.91 10.97 -3.90
N VAL A 27 10.26 9.86 -4.27
CA VAL A 27 8.78 9.76 -4.33
C VAL A 27 8.16 10.11 -3.00
N LYS A 28 8.69 9.53 -1.91
CA LYS A 28 8.25 9.80 -0.54
C LYS A 28 8.34 11.29 -0.24
N ILE A 29 9.51 11.92 -0.42
CA ILE A 29 9.74 13.35 -0.15
C ILE A 29 8.77 14.28 -0.90
N ILE A 30 8.32 13.94 -2.12
CA ILE A 30 7.40 14.78 -2.90
C ILE A 30 5.95 14.65 -2.41
N ILE A 31 5.54 13.45 -1.98
CA ILE A 31 4.23 13.21 -1.34
C ILE A 31 4.18 13.92 0.02
N ASP A 32 5.29 13.89 0.76
CA ASP A 32 5.45 14.49 2.09
C ASP A 32 5.18 16.02 2.07
N ASP A 33 5.67 16.73 1.05
CA ASP A 33 5.56 18.20 0.91
C ASP A 33 4.11 18.69 0.63
N LYS A 34 3.20 17.78 0.26
CA LYS A 34 1.79 18.09 -0.04
C LYS A 34 0.81 17.61 1.03
N ILE A 35 1.11 16.54 1.78
CA ILE A 35 0.29 16.09 2.91
C ILE A 35 0.23 17.17 4.01
N GLU A 36 1.35 17.88 4.25
CA GLU A 36 1.40 18.95 5.25
C GLU A 36 0.43 20.11 4.93
N LYS A 37 0.14 20.34 3.64
CA LYS A 37 -0.76 21.43 3.20
C LYS A 37 -2.25 21.14 3.31
N ARG A 38 -2.70 19.89 3.49
CA ARG A 38 -4.13 19.53 3.58
C ARG A 38 -4.65 19.19 4.97
N SER A 39 -3.79 19.18 6.00
CA SER A 39 -4.19 18.91 7.40
C SER A 39 -5.17 19.95 8.01
N ASN A 40 -5.57 21.00 7.31
CA ASN A 40 -6.48 22.04 7.80
C ASN A 40 -7.70 22.18 6.88
N ASN A 41 -8.68 21.30 7.09
CA ASN A 41 -10.11 21.41 6.76
C ASN A 41 -10.59 20.14 6.08
N ASP A 42 -10.98 19.14 6.88
CA ASP A 42 -12.36 18.66 6.83
C ASP A 42 -12.65 17.79 8.05
N SER A 43 -13.72 18.17 8.74
CA SER A 43 -14.13 17.61 10.01
C SER A 43 -15.23 16.56 9.82
N LYS A 44 -15.17 15.53 10.66
CA LYS A 44 -16.26 14.62 11.10
C LYS A 44 -16.66 13.48 10.17
N LEU A 45 -16.03 12.33 10.40
CA LEU A 45 -16.72 11.05 10.51
C LEU A 45 -16.07 10.21 11.62
N SER A 46 -16.66 10.25 12.83
CA SER A 46 -16.30 9.30 13.89
C SER A 46 -17.13 8.03 13.73
N VAL A 47 -16.74 7.16 12.81
CA VAL A 47 -17.24 5.77 12.82
C VAL A 47 -16.34 5.02 13.78
N LYS A 48 -16.85 4.75 14.98
CA LYS A 48 -16.21 3.81 15.92
C LYS A 48 -16.30 2.42 15.29
N SER A 49 -15.33 2.05 14.48
CA SER A 49 -15.07 0.65 14.17
C SER A 49 -14.72 -0.04 15.48
N ASN A 50 -15.36 -1.19 15.74
CA ASN A 50 -15.08 -1.95 16.94
C ASN A 50 -13.69 -2.59 16.77
N ASP A 51 -12.78 -2.39 17.71
CA ASP A 51 -11.38 -2.85 17.66
C ASP A 51 -11.24 -4.31 17.21
N LYS A 52 -12.19 -5.18 17.60
CA LYS A 52 -12.23 -6.59 17.17
C LYS A 52 -12.43 -6.77 15.67
N GLU A 53 -13.25 -5.93 15.08
CA GLU A 53 -13.56 -5.98 13.65
C GLU A 53 -12.34 -5.50 12.84
N LEU A 54 -11.60 -4.51 13.33
CA LEU A 54 -10.33 -4.07 12.73
C LEU A 54 -9.21 -5.11 12.83
N ILE A 55 -9.21 -5.89 13.90
CA ILE A 55 -8.31 -7.04 13.99
C ILE A 55 -8.74 -8.09 12.95
N GLU A 56 -10.03 -8.44 12.89
CA GLU A 56 -10.56 -9.43 11.94
C GLU A 56 -10.14 -9.09 10.50
N ILE A 57 -10.33 -7.85 10.06
CA ILE A 57 -9.96 -7.44 8.70
C ILE A 57 -8.47 -7.56 8.43
N GLY A 58 -7.60 -7.12 9.34
CA GLY A 58 -6.17 -7.26 9.13
C GLY A 58 -5.74 -8.73 9.10
N THR A 59 -6.41 -9.62 9.83
CA THR A 59 -6.15 -11.07 9.71
C THR A 59 -6.64 -11.67 8.38
N ILE A 60 -7.68 -11.10 7.76
CA ILE A 60 -8.14 -11.49 6.41
C ILE A 60 -7.14 -11.00 5.36
N ILE A 61 -6.62 -9.78 5.51
CA ILE A 61 -5.68 -9.18 4.55
C ILE A 61 -4.27 -9.80 4.69
N PHE A 62 -3.86 -10.15 5.91
CA PHE A 62 -2.53 -10.67 6.23
C PHE A 62 -2.59 -12.07 6.86
N PRO A 63 -3.19 -13.09 6.21
CA PRO A 63 -3.43 -14.40 6.84
C PRO A 63 -2.14 -15.10 7.25
N GLU A 64 -1.08 -14.95 6.45
CA GLU A 64 0.26 -15.51 6.72
C GLU A 64 0.97 -14.84 7.91
N LEU A 65 0.58 -13.60 8.25
CA LEU A 65 1.19 -12.78 9.28
C LEU A 65 0.21 -12.50 10.43
N LYS A 66 -0.80 -13.37 10.60
CA LYS A 66 -1.89 -13.18 11.54
C LYS A 66 -1.40 -12.84 12.96
N THR A 67 -0.52 -13.67 13.52
CA THR A 67 -0.02 -13.49 14.89
C THR A 67 0.78 -12.20 15.05
N ASP A 68 1.59 -11.86 14.05
CA ASP A 68 2.42 -10.66 14.06
C ASP A 68 1.53 -9.41 13.98
N PHE A 69 0.54 -9.42 13.08
CA PHE A 69 -0.43 -8.35 12.95
C PHE A 69 -1.25 -8.17 14.24
N GLU A 70 -1.81 -9.26 14.78
CA GLU A 70 -2.57 -9.21 16.03
C GLU A 70 -1.72 -8.65 17.17
N THR A 71 -0.45 -9.05 17.29
CA THR A 71 0.46 -8.54 18.33
C THR A 71 0.72 -7.06 18.13
N PHE A 72 1.10 -6.65 16.92
CA PHE A 72 1.38 -5.26 16.56
C PHE A 72 0.18 -4.35 16.84
N PHE A 73 -0.99 -4.74 16.36
CA PHE A 73 -2.23 -3.97 16.48
C PHE A 73 -2.74 -3.91 17.92
N ASN A 74 -2.68 -5.03 18.66
CA ASN A 74 -3.09 -5.04 20.07
C ASN A 74 -2.18 -4.19 20.96
N THR A 75 -0.88 -4.12 20.66
CA THR A 75 0.03 -3.21 21.37
C THR A 75 -0.41 -1.76 21.16
N PHE A 76 -0.75 -1.38 19.92
CA PHE A 76 -1.29 -0.05 19.62
C PHE A 76 -2.59 0.25 20.38
N LEU A 77 -3.55 -0.68 20.37
CA LEU A 77 -4.86 -0.48 21.01
C LEU A 77 -4.75 -0.35 22.53
N LYS A 78 -3.87 -1.13 23.16
CA LYS A 78 -3.74 -1.19 24.63
C LYS A 78 -2.83 -0.12 25.20
N ASP A 79 -1.69 0.13 24.54
CA ASP A 79 -0.67 1.06 25.03
C ASP A 79 0.07 1.73 23.86
N LYS A 80 -0.47 2.87 23.42
CA LYS A 80 0.14 3.67 22.34
C LYS A 80 1.56 4.13 22.65
N LYS A 81 1.92 4.40 23.91
CA LYS A 81 3.28 4.84 24.26
C LYS A 81 4.28 3.70 24.10
N ARG A 82 3.90 2.51 24.57
CA ARG A 82 4.67 1.30 24.36
C ARG A 82 4.78 0.97 22.87
N PHE A 83 3.69 1.04 22.12
CA PHE A 83 3.69 0.82 20.67
C PHE A 83 4.70 1.72 19.95
N ILE A 84 4.68 3.02 20.21
CA ILE A 84 5.61 3.98 19.60
C ILE A 84 7.07 3.66 19.98
N THR A 85 7.31 3.26 21.23
CA THR A 85 8.65 2.98 21.73
C THR A 85 9.21 1.68 21.13
N GLU A 86 8.42 0.61 21.10
CA GLU A 86 8.82 -0.70 20.58
C GLU A 86 9.00 -0.68 19.05
N ASN A 87 8.26 0.16 18.34
CA ASN A 87 8.29 0.24 16.87
C ASN A 87 8.98 1.52 16.36
N LYS A 88 9.82 2.16 17.18
CA LYS A 88 10.40 3.46 16.85
C LYS A 88 11.11 3.47 15.50
N GLU A 89 12.01 2.52 15.26
CA GLU A 89 12.79 2.43 14.02
C GLU A 89 11.88 2.25 12.80
N LEU A 90 10.83 1.43 12.91
CA LEU A 90 9.84 1.27 11.85
C LEU A 90 9.09 2.59 11.58
N LEU A 91 8.66 3.26 12.65
CA LEU A 91 7.85 4.48 12.55
C LEU A 91 8.64 5.70 12.06
N GLU A 92 9.97 5.66 12.06
CA GLU A 92 10.82 6.68 11.41
C GLU A 92 10.59 6.71 9.89
N ASP A 93 10.17 5.60 9.28
CA ASP A 93 9.75 5.56 7.88
C ASP A 93 8.32 6.10 7.65
N TYR A 94 7.64 6.56 8.69
CA TYR A 94 6.25 7.01 8.64
C TYR A 94 6.08 8.35 9.37
N ASP A 95 7.10 9.22 9.29
CA ASP A 95 7.19 10.52 9.95
C ASP A 95 6.07 11.52 9.55
N ASN A 96 5.44 11.32 8.40
CA ASN A 96 4.25 12.06 7.97
C ASN A 96 3.03 11.87 8.89
N PHE A 97 2.98 10.76 9.62
CA PHE A 97 1.91 10.54 10.57
C PHE A 97 2.18 11.29 11.85
N LYS A 98 1.12 11.92 12.38
CA LYS A 98 1.13 12.40 13.77
C LYS A 98 1.09 11.18 14.69
N LEU A 99 2.25 10.63 15.06
CA LEU A 99 2.37 9.37 15.83
C LEU A 99 1.48 9.34 17.09
N GLY A 100 1.36 10.46 17.81
CA GLY A 100 0.49 10.60 18.99
C GLY A 100 -1.02 10.61 18.69
N LYS A 101 -1.40 10.71 17.42
CA LYS A 101 -2.77 10.76 16.91
C LYS A 101 -3.07 9.67 15.88
N LEU A 102 -2.20 8.66 15.75
CA LEU A 102 -2.42 7.53 14.86
C LEU A 102 -3.81 6.93 15.09
N ASN A 103 -4.54 6.79 13.99
CA ASN A 103 -5.82 6.13 13.93
C ASN A 103 -5.64 4.65 13.54
N PRO A 104 -6.62 3.79 13.83
CA PRO A 104 -6.46 2.36 13.61
C PRO A 104 -6.24 1.94 12.13
N ILE A 105 -6.84 2.64 11.16
CA ILE A 105 -6.67 2.34 9.73
C ILE A 105 -5.23 2.64 9.29
N GLU A 106 -4.63 3.73 9.78
CA GLU A 106 -3.22 4.05 9.53
C GLU A 106 -2.29 2.97 10.09
N VAL A 107 -2.62 2.36 11.22
CA VAL A 107 -1.82 1.26 11.79
C VAL A 107 -1.93 -0.01 10.96
N ILE A 108 -3.10 -0.30 10.35
CA ILE A 108 -3.24 -1.39 9.36
C ILE A 108 -2.36 -1.10 8.14
N TYR A 109 -2.37 0.14 7.65
CA TYR A 109 -1.52 0.56 6.54
C TYR A 109 -0.04 0.37 6.86
N ILE A 110 0.47 0.95 7.96
CA ILE A 110 1.87 0.85 8.38
C ILE A 110 2.31 -0.61 8.47
N PHE A 111 1.49 -1.47 9.08
CA PHE A 111 1.82 -2.89 9.14
C PHE A 111 1.89 -3.51 7.75
N GLY A 112 0.88 -3.28 6.90
CA GLY A 112 0.81 -3.88 5.57
C GLY A 112 1.94 -3.41 4.64
N ASP A 113 2.24 -2.12 4.65
CA ASP A 113 3.30 -1.50 3.85
C ASP A 113 4.68 -2.00 4.29
N SER A 114 4.97 -2.02 5.60
CA SER A 114 6.25 -2.52 6.16
C SER A 114 6.54 -4.00 5.89
N LYS A 115 5.51 -4.74 5.46
CA LYS A 115 5.60 -6.17 5.11
C LYS A 115 5.44 -6.41 3.60
N GLU A 116 5.42 -5.33 2.80
CA GLU A 116 5.22 -5.36 1.35
C GLU A 116 3.92 -6.09 0.96
N LYS A 117 2.89 -5.99 1.80
CA LYS A 117 1.58 -6.63 1.60
C LYS A 117 0.53 -5.64 1.07
N LEU A 118 0.75 -4.35 1.22
CA LEU A 118 -0.01 -3.26 0.60
C LEU A 118 0.93 -2.49 -0.33
N LEU A 119 0.37 -1.92 -1.40
CA LEU A 119 1.06 -0.98 -2.27
C LEU A 119 0.32 0.36 -2.23
N MET A 120 1.08 1.46 -2.21
CA MET A 120 0.58 2.81 -2.38
C MET A 120 0.95 3.32 -3.78
N THR A 121 0.00 3.95 -4.47
CA THR A 121 0.26 4.63 -5.75
C THR A 121 -0.36 6.01 -5.71
N ASP A 122 0.44 7.04 -6.01
CA ASP A 122 -0.03 8.41 -6.12
C ASP A 122 -1.11 8.53 -7.20
N TRP A 123 -2.18 9.28 -6.92
CA TRP A 123 -3.30 9.46 -7.85
C TRP A 123 -2.91 10.15 -9.16
N HIS A 124 -1.79 10.88 -9.24
CA HIS A 124 -1.31 11.49 -10.50
C HIS A 124 -0.61 10.47 -11.41
N GLY A 125 -0.06 9.37 -10.87
CA GLY A 125 0.54 8.32 -11.67
C GLY A 125 1.89 8.63 -12.31
N GLU A 126 2.54 9.71 -11.90
CA GLU A 126 3.72 10.27 -12.58
C GLU A 126 4.89 9.27 -12.70
N GLU A 127 4.92 8.25 -11.86
CA GLU A 127 6.04 7.32 -11.70
C GLU A 127 5.65 5.84 -11.89
N ASN A 128 4.44 5.56 -12.38
CA ASN A 128 3.99 4.18 -12.57
C ASN A 128 4.63 3.51 -13.82
N GLU A 129 5.88 3.08 -13.67
CA GLU A 129 6.64 2.28 -14.62
C GLU A 129 6.38 0.77 -14.46
N ARG A 130 5.10 0.38 -14.38
CA ARG A 130 4.65 -1.00 -14.12
C ARG A 130 4.84 -1.48 -12.68
N GLU A 131 4.99 -0.56 -11.75
CA GLU A 131 5.13 -0.88 -10.32
C GLU A 131 3.94 -1.69 -9.80
N ILE A 132 2.73 -1.32 -10.20
CA ILE A 132 1.49 -2.02 -9.82
C ILE A 132 1.55 -3.47 -10.30
N GLU A 133 1.83 -3.68 -11.58
CA GLU A 133 1.90 -5.02 -12.16
C GLU A 133 2.99 -5.88 -11.50
N ASN A 134 4.17 -5.31 -11.26
CA ASN A 134 5.26 -6.01 -10.58
C ASN A 134 4.87 -6.42 -9.16
N PHE A 135 4.21 -5.55 -8.41
CA PHE A 135 3.68 -5.87 -7.08
C PHE A 135 2.68 -7.04 -7.14
N LEU A 136 1.77 -7.04 -8.13
CA LEU A 136 0.78 -8.09 -8.31
C LEU A 136 1.42 -9.43 -8.68
N GLU A 137 2.39 -9.44 -9.60
CA GLU A 137 3.13 -10.65 -9.98
C GLU A 137 3.87 -11.26 -8.78
N ASN A 138 4.53 -10.42 -7.98
CA ASN A 138 5.20 -10.85 -6.76
C ASN A 138 4.21 -11.42 -5.74
N LYS A 139 3.07 -10.74 -5.54
CA LYS A 139 2.06 -11.12 -4.55
C LYS A 139 1.33 -12.42 -4.92
N LEU A 140 1.04 -12.61 -6.21
CA LEU A 140 0.36 -13.80 -6.72
C LEU A 140 1.32 -14.97 -6.99
N GLN A 141 2.64 -14.72 -6.99
CA GLN A 141 3.68 -15.68 -7.35
C GLN A 141 3.49 -16.30 -8.74
N ILE A 142 2.79 -15.60 -9.63
CA ILE A 142 2.57 -15.99 -11.01
C ILE A 142 2.82 -14.80 -11.92
N LYS A 143 3.49 -15.04 -13.05
CA LYS A 143 3.50 -14.10 -14.16
C LYS A 143 2.10 -14.09 -14.75
N THR A 144 1.32 -13.09 -14.39
CA THR A 144 -0.04 -12.96 -14.89
C THR A 144 0.05 -12.32 -16.26
N ASP A 145 -0.49 -12.99 -17.29
CA ASP A 145 -0.69 -12.32 -18.57
C ASP A 145 -1.84 -11.33 -18.42
N LEU A 146 -1.51 -10.13 -17.94
CA LEU A 146 -2.43 -9.00 -17.79
C LEU A 146 -2.76 -8.45 -19.18
N LYS A 147 -3.49 -9.25 -19.96
CA LYS A 147 -3.74 -9.01 -21.37
C LYS A 147 -4.41 -7.65 -21.59
N ASN A 148 -5.45 -7.35 -20.80
CA ASN A 148 -6.16 -6.09 -20.94
C ASN A 148 -5.27 -4.90 -20.53
N VAL A 149 -4.43 -5.07 -19.49
CA VAL A 149 -3.43 -4.06 -19.09
C VAL A 149 -2.40 -3.79 -20.20
N ASN A 150 -1.90 -4.87 -20.81
CA ASN A 150 -0.96 -4.78 -21.93
C ASN A 150 -1.56 -4.07 -23.14
N GLU A 151 -2.86 -4.25 -23.39
CA GLU A 151 -3.60 -3.56 -24.46
C GLU A 151 -3.74 -2.05 -24.18
N ILE A 152 -4.17 -1.65 -22.98
CA ILE A 152 -4.33 -0.22 -22.67
C ILE A 152 -2.99 0.53 -22.66
N ARG A 153 -1.90 -0.11 -22.21
CA ARG A 153 -0.56 0.49 -22.24
C ARG A 153 -0.02 0.69 -23.65
N LYS A 154 -0.37 -0.18 -24.61
CA LYS A 154 0.01 0.00 -26.02
C LYS A 154 -0.78 1.13 -26.69
N GLY A 155 -2.01 1.35 -26.24
CA GLY A 155 -2.91 2.37 -26.80
C GLY A 155 -2.67 3.80 -26.31
N VAL A 156 -1.75 4.02 -25.35
CA VAL A 156 -1.53 5.31 -24.69
C VAL A 156 -0.05 5.66 -24.69
N ASP A 157 0.29 6.87 -25.17
CA ASP A 157 1.65 7.40 -25.15
C ASP A 157 2.22 7.41 -23.72
N LYS A 158 3.52 7.15 -23.56
CA LYS A 158 4.16 7.06 -22.22
C LYS A 158 3.92 8.27 -21.34
N GLU A 159 3.91 9.48 -21.91
CA GLU A 159 3.63 10.72 -21.18
C GLU A 159 2.20 10.76 -20.62
N LYS A 160 1.22 10.21 -21.35
CA LYS A 160 -0.18 10.14 -20.92
C LYS A 160 -0.45 8.99 -19.95
N GLN A 161 0.48 8.03 -19.81
CA GLN A 161 0.40 7.02 -18.76
C GLN A 161 0.73 7.58 -17.38
N ARG A 162 1.27 8.81 -17.33
CA ARG A 162 1.51 9.60 -16.12
C ARG A 162 0.34 10.51 -15.74
N ASP A 163 -0.85 10.19 -16.22
CA ASP A 163 -2.09 10.91 -15.93
C ASP A 163 -2.90 10.10 -14.91
N GLY A 164 -3.46 10.76 -13.90
CA GLY A 164 -4.25 10.09 -12.88
C GLY A 164 -5.47 9.36 -13.41
N LYS A 165 -6.06 9.85 -14.49
CA LYS A 165 -7.12 9.15 -15.21
C LYS A 165 -6.63 7.80 -15.76
N PHE A 166 -5.40 7.76 -16.28
CA PHE A 166 -4.81 6.52 -16.76
C PHE A 166 -4.60 5.54 -15.60
N ILE A 167 -4.16 5.99 -14.42
CA ILE A 167 -4.02 5.12 -13.24
C ILE A 167 -5.34 4.48 -12.83
N ILE A 168 -6.43 5.26 -12.81
CA ILE A 168 -7.75 4.73 -12.49
C ILE A 168 -8.19 3.69 -13.53
N ASP A 169 -8.00 3.99 -14.82
CA ASP A 169 -8.33 3.08 -15.91
C ASP A 169 -7.46 1.81 -15.85
N LEU A 170 -6.18 1.94 -15.48
CA LEU A 170 -5.24 0.83 -15.25
C LEU A 170 -5.70 -0.06 -14.09
N LEU A 171 -5.99 0.51 -12.91
CA LEU A 171 -6.47 -0.25 -11.75
C LEU A 171 -7.78 -0.98 -12.04
N LYS A 172 -8.73 -0.33 -12.73
CA LYS A 172 -9.98 -0.97 -13.18
C LYS A 172 -9.75 -2.10 -14.17
N THR A 173 -8.74 -1.96 -15.01
CA THR A 173 -8.38 -2.98 -16.01
C THR A 173 -7.69 -4.17 -15.35
N ILE A 174 -6.79 -3.92 -14.40
CA ILE A 174 -6.17 -4.93 -13.56
C ILE A 174 -7.24 -5.74 -12.82
N ASP A 175 -8.21 -5.07 -12.21
CA ASP A 175 -9.27 -5.75 -11.44
C ASP A 175 -10.06 -6.73 -12.30
N LYS A 176 -10.33 -6.38 -13.57
CA LYS A 176 -10.95 -7.29 -14.55
C LYS A 176 -10.06 -8.48 -14.90
N ASP A 177 -8.75 -8.26 -15.08
CA ASP A 177 -7.81 -9.36 -15.35
C ASP A 177 -7.74 -10.32 -14.14
N LEU A 178 -7.84 -9.80 -12.91
CA LEU A 178 -7.84 -10.59 -11.68
C LEU A 178 -9.11 -11.44 -11.48
N GLU A 179 -10.26 -11.04 -12.06
CA GLU A 179 -11.50 -11.83 -11.98
C GLU A 179 -11.30 -13.24 -12.55
N LEU A 180 -10.50 -13.39 -13.61
CA LEU A 180 -10.16 -14.68 -14.22
C LEU A 180 -9.40 -15.61 -13.26
N LEU A 181 -8.78 -15.05 -12.23
CA LEU A 181 -8.01 -15.77 -11.21
C LEU A 181 -8.80 -15.95 -9.90
N ASN A 182 -10.09 -15.60 -9.87
CA ASN A 182 -10.90 -15.53 -8.67
C ASN A 182 -10.29 -14.60 -7.59
N LYS A 183 -9.64 -13.53 -8.04
CA LYS A 183 -9.02 -12.49 -7.23
C LYS A 183 -9.69 -11.14 -7.48
N LYS A 184 -9.45 -10.20 -6.57
CA LYS A 184 -9.93 -8.83 -6.69
C LYS A 184 -9.00 -7.84 -6.00
N LEU A 185 -8.89 -6.62 -6.53
CA LEU A 185 -8.27 -5.51 -5.83
C LEU A 185 -9.19 -5.04 -4.71
N ILE A 186 -8.59 -4.79 -3.56
CA ILE A 186 -9.23 -4.08 -2.47
C ILE A 186 -8.40 -2.88 -2.09
N PHE A 187 -9.09 -1.75 -1.88
CA PHE A 187 -8.50 -0.47 -1.56
C PHE A 187 -8.79 -0.15 -0.09
N LEU A 188 -7.80 0.43 0.57
CA LEU A 188 -7.88 1.00 1.91
C LEU A 188 -8.05 2.52 1.79
N ASP A 189 -9.10 3.05 2.40
CA ASP A 189 -9.37 4.49 2.43
C ASP A 189 -8.62 5.13 3.60
N LEU A 190 -7.61 5.95 3.26
CA LEU A 190 -6.82 6.74 4.20
C LEU A 190 -7.17 8.23 4.17
N ASP A 191 -8.18 8.65 3.37
CA ASP A 191 -8.46 10.06 3.08
C ASP A 191 -7.25 10.83 2.51
N TRP A 192 -6.40 10.13 1.75
CA TRP A 192 -5.17 10.64 1.17
C TRP A 192 -5.28 10.79 -0.34
N ASP A 193 -4.36 11.59 -0.92
CA ASP A 193 -4.18 11.75 -2.37
C ASP A 193 -3.45 10.53 -3.00
N ALA A 194 -3.71 9.32 -2.50
CA ALA A 194 -3.06 8.10 -2.99
C ALA A 194 -4.01 6.90 -2.88
N TYR A 195 -3.81 5.95 -3.77
CA TYR A 195 -4.49 4.66 -3.74
C TYR A 195 -3.65 3.66 -2.95
N VAL A 196 -4.16 3.18 -1.81
CA VAL A 196 -3.55 2.08 -1.07
C VAL A 196 -4.37 0.83 -1.32
N TYR A 197 -3.73 -0.25 -1.77
CA TYR A 197 -4.46 -1.46 -2.15
C TYR A 197 -3.64 -2.74 -2.05
N THR A 198 -4.35 -3.86 -2.18
CA THR A 198 -3.77 -5.19 -2.31
C THR A 198 -4.72 -6.12 -3.05
N VAL A 199 -4.29 -7.36 -3.27
CA VAL A 199 -5.09 -8.41 -3.90
C VAL A 199 -5.52 -9.43 -2.88
N ILE A 200 -6.80 -9.77 -2.93
CA ILE A 200 -7.42 -10.82 -2.12
C ILE A 200 -8.31 -11.71 -2.99
N ASP A 201 -8.75 -12.85 -2.46
CA ASP A 201 -9.75 -13.68 -3.13
C ASP A 201 -11.16 -13.05 -3.03
N GLN A 202 -12.07 -13.49 -3.91
CA GLN A 202 -13.42 -12.92 -3.95
C GLN A 202 -14.23 -13.11 -2.66
N VAL A 203 -14.01 -14.20 -1.90
CA VAL A 203 -14.73 -14.44 -0.64
C VAL A 203 -14.27 -13.45 0.41
N SER A 204 -12.96 -13.26 0.54
CA SER A 204 -12.36 -12.24 1.40
C SER A 204 -12.81 -10.84 1.00
N TYR A 205 -12.85 -10.52 -0.30
CA TYR A 205 -13.31 -9.22 -0.78
C TYR A 205 -14.75 -8.93 -0.37
N LYS A 206 -15.65 -9.89 -0.60
CA LYS A 206 -17.05 -9.73 -0.21
C LYS A 206 -17.19 -9.58 1.31
N THR A 207 -16.50 -10.43 2.06
CA THR A 207 -16.51 -10.37 3.53
C THR A 207 -16.07 -9.01 4.06
N ILE A 208 -15.00 -8.46 3.48
CA ILE A 208 -14.49 -7.16 3.87
C ILE A 208 -15.46 -6.05 3.46
N THR A 209 -15.89 -6.00 2.21
CA THR A 209 -16.70 -4.89 1.71
C THR A 209 -18.12 -4.87 2.31
N ASP A 210 -18.70 -6.03 2.61
CA ASP A 210 -20.01 -6.13 3.29
C ASP A 210 -19.96 -5.60 4.73
N LYS A 211 -18.86 -5.88 5.46
CA LYS A 211 -18.72 -5.51 6.88
C LYS A 211 -18.04 -4.16 7.10
N PHE A 212 -17.14 -3.76 6.20
CA PHE A 212 -16.18 -2.65 6.38
C PHE A 212 -16.15 -1.69 5.20
N GLY A 213 -17.22 -1.63 4.41
CA GLY A 213 -17.32 -0.86 3.17
C GLY A 213 -17.09 0.65 3.28
N THR A 214 -16.95 1.19 4.50
CA THR A 214 -16.57 2.58 4.79
C THR A 214 -15.06 2.83 4.73
N HIS A 215 -14.25 1.83 5.07
CA HIS A 215 -12.78 1.93 5.06
C HIS A 215 -12.15 1.12 3.93
N PHE A 216 -12.92 0.20 3.35
CA PHE A 216 -12.44 -0.65 2.28
C PHE A 216 -13.43 -0.65 1.13
N HIS A 217 -12.92 -0.63 -0.10
CA HIS A 217 -13.76 -0.62 -1.29
C HIS A 217 -13.07 -1.28 -2.48
N GLY A 218 -13.82 -1.58 -3.54
CA GLY A 218 -13.25 -2.00 -4.81
C GLY A 218 -13.04 -0.84 -5.77
N THR A 219 -12.73 -1.19 -7.01
CA THR A 219 -12.47 -0.23 -8.09
C THR A 219 -13.67 0.64 -8.46
N GLU A 220 -14.89 0.24 -8.07
CA GLU A 220 -16.13 0.97 -8.31
C GLU A 220 -16.19 2.34 -7.60
N LYS A 221 -15.44 2.51 -6.51
CA LYS A 221 -15.42 3.78 -5.74
C LYS A 221 -14.21 4.67 -6.03
N LEU A 222 -13.30 4.27 -6.93
CA LEU A 222 -12.16 5.12 -7.32
C LEU A 222 -12.66 6.41 -7.97
N ARG A 223 -12.31 7.55 -7.37
CA ARG A 223 -12.67 8.89 -7.83
C ARG A 223 -11.61 9.43 -8.79
N LYS A 224 -12.02 10.35 -9.66
CA LYS A 224 -11.13 11.17 -10.49
C LYS A 224 -10.76 12.44 -9.75
#